data_AF-A0A4P6DVE3-F1
#
_entry.id   AF-A0A4P6DVE3-F1
#
_cell.length_a   1.000
_cell.length_b   1.000
_cell.length_c   1.000
_cell.angle_alpha   90.00
_cell.angle_beta   90.00
_cell.angle_gamma   90.00
#
_symmetry.space_group_name_H-M   'P 1'
#
loop_
_entity.id
_entity.type
_entity.pdbx_description
1 polymer ?
#
loop_
_entity_poly.entity_id
_entity_poly.type
_entity_poly.pdbx_seq_one_letter_code
_entity_poly.pdbx_strand_id
1 'polypeptide(L)'
;MGNLNTLINRMRYWCAEVSLGYDQTQRWNIYPGGECDCSSLVIYALREAGFDTGGATYTGNLSAALTASGWRRLPVDGNPRPGDILLNDVHHVAVYLGNGQLAQASISENGTISGAAGDQTGRETNIRAYYSYPWNAYLRYGADQSSVSGALAVDGSCGPLTVAKWQAVMGTPVDSVVSGQLIPDGTTYARPALADECVTYGGYGSQLVVAVQRRLKGAGVYTGSLDGLLGPKTIDGLHRHLGVATEAMRPWTSFGPGLVRALQTRLNTNTF
;
A
#
# COMPACT_ATOMS: atom_id res chain seq x y z
N MET A 1 9.55 0.08 -9.95
CA MET A 1 8.28 -0.62 -9.63
C MET A 1 7.40 0.36 -8.87
N GLY A 2 6.09 0.36 -9.13
CA GLY A 2 5.17 1.34 -8.54
C GLY A 2 5.06 1.26 -7.02
N ASN A 3 4.83 2.40 -6.36
CA ASN A 3 4.80 2.51 -4.89
C ASN A 3 3.54 3.24 -4.39
N LEU A 4 2.72 2.54 -3.59
CA LEU A 4 1.46 3.10 -3.05
C LEU A 4 1.66 4.29 -2.09
N ASN A 5 2.73 4.31 -1.28
CA ASN A 5 3.02 5.45 -0.42
C ASN A 5 3.41 6.67 -1.26
N THR A 6 4.18 6.46 -2.33
CA THR A 6 4.48 7.53 -3.28
C THR A 6 3.21 8.05 -3.92
N LEU A 7 2.30 7.18 -4.38
CA LEU A 7 0.99 7.60 -4.93
C LEU A 7 0.21 8.46 -3.92
N ILE A 8 0.06 7.99 -2.69
CA ILE A 8 -0.64 8.73 -1.62
C ILE A 8 0.04 10.09 -1.38
N ASN A 9 1.37 10.13 -1.31
CA ASN A 9 2.11 11.38 -1.10
C ASN A 9 1.99 12.35 -2.28
N ARG A 10 1.99 11.85 -3.52
CA ARG A 10 1.79 12.68 -4.72
C ARG A 10 0.37 13.22 -4.78
N MET A 11 -0.64 12.40 -4.48
CA MET A 11 -2.02 12.87 -4.37
C MET A 11 -2.17 13.94 -3.27
N ARG A 12 -1.51 13.76 -2.12
CA ARG A 12 -1.50 14.77 -1.05
C ARG A 12 -0.85 16.07 -1.52
N TYR A 13 0.31 15.99 -2.15
CA TYR A 13 1.02 17.15 -2.69
C TYR A 13 0.16 17.95 -3.66
N TRP A 14 -0.39 17.30 -4.69
CA TRP A 14 -1.17 17.99 -5.72
C TRP A 14 -2.49 18.57 -5.20
N CYS A 15 -3.12 17.94 -4.19
CA CYS A 15 -4.42 18.39 -3.68
C CYS A 15 -4.36 19.29 -2.44
N ALA A 16 -3.19 19.48 -1.82
CA ALA A 16 -3.06 20.27 -0.59
C ALA A 16 -1.97 21.33 -0.65
N GLU A 17 -0.89 21.09 -1.40
CA GLU A 17 0.28 21.98 -1.43
C GLU A 17 0.37 22.80 -2.73
N VAL A 18 -0.32 22.35 -3.78
CA VAL A 18 -0.25 22.97 -5.10
C VAL A 18 -1.59 23.62 -5.44
N SER A 19 -1.54 24.86 -5.92
CA SER A 19 -2.69 25.46 -6.60
C SER A 19 -2.84 24.77 -7.97
N LEU A 20 -3.76 23.81 -8.06
CA LEU A 20 -4.06 23.04 -9.27
C LEU A 20 -5.57 23.09 -9.51
N GLY A 21 -5.97 23.70 -10.63
CA GLY A 21 -7.37 23.91 -11.00
C GLY A 21 -8.03 22.68 -11.61
N TYR A 22 -9.34 22.77 -11.84
CA TYR A 22 -10.11 21.73 -12.52
C TYR A 22 -10.54 22.18 -13.92
N ASP A 23 -10.13 21.42 -14.94
CA ASP A 23 -10.53 21.64 -16.32
C ASP A 23 -10.41 20.35 -17.16
N GLN A 24 -11.44 20.02 -17.95
CA GLN A 24 -11.44 18.85 -18.84
C GLN A 24 -10.81 19.08 -20.22
N THR A 25 -10.61 20.34 -20.63
CA THR A 25 -10.06 20.70 -21.96
C THR A 25 -8.54 20.75 -21.97
N GLN A 26 -7.93 21.28 -20.91
CA GLN A 26 -6.50 21.46 -20.67
C GLN A 26 -5.97 20.49 -19.60
N ARG A 27 -6.74 19.44 -19.31
CA ARG A 27 -6.56 18.42 -18.27
C ARG A 27 -5.15 17.81 -18.08
N TRP A 28 -4.21 17.98 -18.99
CA TRP A 28 -2.83 17.46 -18.89
C TRP A 28 -1.80 18.52 -18.51
N ASN A 29 -2.21 19.78 -18.32
CA ASN A 29 -1.36 20.89 -17.89
C ASN A 29 -1.09 20.81 -16.38
N ILE A 30 -0.55 19.68 -15.92
CA ILE A 30 -0.33 19.39 -14.51
C ILE A 30 1.06 19.90 -14.08
N TYR A 31 1.05 21.13 -13.57
CA TYR A 31 2.17 21.84 -12.96
C TYR A 31 1.61 22.84 -11.93
N PRO A 32 2.43 23.44 -11.05
CA PRO A 32 1.94 24.45 -10.11
C PRO A 32 1.30 25.66 -10.82
N GLY A 33 0.03 25.92 -10.54
CA GLY A 33 -0.79 26.93 -11.23
C GLY A 33 -1.44 26.43 -12.53
N GLY A 34 -1.34 25.13 -12.83
CA GLY A 34 -1.98 24.49 -13.98
C GLY A 34 -3.36 23.91 -13.65
N GLU A 35 -3.79 22.92 -14.43
CA GLU A 35 -5.14 22.36 -14.36
C GLU A 35 -5.20 20.87 -14.72
N CYS A 36 -6.21 20.19 -14.20
CA CYS A 36 -6.41 18.75 -14.38
C CYS A 36 -7.90 18.39 -14.38
N ASP A 37 -8.24 17.17 -14.77
CA ASP A 37 -9.53 16.57 -14.41
C ASP A 37 -9.33 15.42 -13.44
N CYS A 38 -10.43 14.82 -12.97
CA CYS A 38 -10.39 13.75 -11.99
C CYS A 38 -9.44 12.61 -12.40
N SER A 39 -9.49 12.19 -13.67
CA SER A 39 -8.74 11.04 -14.14
C SER A 39 -7.30 11.39 -14.55
N SER A 40 -7.04 12.56 -15.11
CA SER A 40 -5.69 12.98 -15.47
C SER A 40 -4.85 13.20 -14.22
N LEU A 41 -5.41 13.75 -13.14
CA LEU A 41 -4.73 13.86 -11.85
C LEU A 41 -4.29 12.48 -11.33
N VAL A 42 -5.22 11.52 -11.28
CA VAL A 42 -4.93 10.17 -10.77
C VAL A 42 -3.90 9.46 -11.66
N ILE A 43 -4.05 9.52 -12.99
CA ILE A 43 -3.10 8.94 -13.94
C ILE A 43 -1.71 9.57 -13.77
N TYR A 44 -1.64 10.89 -13.63
CA TYR A 44 -0.37 11.60 -13.45
C TYR A 44 0.31 11.19 -12.14
N ALA A 45 -0.40 11.17 -11.02
CA ALA A 45 0.14 10.75 -9.73
C ALA A 45 0.58 9.28 -9.73
N LEU A 46 -0.12 8.40 -10.45
CA LEU A 46 0.30 7.00 -10.66
C LEU A 46 1.63 6.90 -11.40
N ARG A 47 1.81 7.69 -12.47
CA ARG A 47 3.06 7.72 -13.25
C ARG A 47 4.22 8.25 -12.41
N GLU A 48 4.01 9.31 -11.64
CA GLU A 48 5.01 9.82 -10.69
C GLU A 48 5.37 8.80 -9.61
N ALA A 49 4.40 7.97 -9.21
CA ALA A 49 4.61 6.87 -8.27
C ALA A 49 5.25 5.61 -8.91
N GLY A 50 5.57 5.67 -10.22
CA GLY A 50 6.25 4.60 -10.94
C GLY A 50 5.35 3.42 -11.33
N PHE A 51 4.03 3.60 -11.32
CA PHE A 51 3.09 2.59 -11.84
C PHE A 51 3.02 2.68 -13.36
N ASP A 52 2.96 1.52 -14.00
CA ASP A 52 2.53 1.42 -15.40
C ASP A 52 1.03 1.69 -15.46
N THR A 53 0.64 2.70 -16.24
CA THR A 53 -0.77 3.06 -16.46
C THR A 53 -1.30 2.54 -17.79
N GLY A 54 -0.47 1.84 -18.58
CA GLY A 54 -0.81 1.42 -19.93
C GLY A 54 -1.40 2.56 -20.76
N GLY A 55 -2.47 2.26 -21.50
CA GLY A 55 -3.21 3.22 -22.32
C GLY A 55 -4.23 4.10 -21.56
N ALA A 56 -4.18 4.18 -20.23
CA ALA A 56 -5.12 5.01 -19.48
C ALA A 56 -4.99 6.50 -19.86
N THR A 57 -6.12 7.10 -20.24
CA THR A 57 -6.20 8.52 -20.63
C THR A 57 -7.44 9.23 -20.09
N TYR A 58 -8.47 8.49 -19.64
CA TYR A 58 -9.66 9.07 -19.02
C TYR A 58 -10.40 8.02 -18.16
N THR A 59 -11.41 8.46 -17.39
CA THR A 59 -12.14 7.61 -16.44
C THR A 59 -12.65 6.29 -17.06
N GLY A 60 -13.20 6.34 -18.27
CA GLY A 60 -13.83 5.18 -18.94
C GLY A 60 -12.87 4.08 -19.40
N ASN A 61 -11.57 4.37 -19.58
CA ASN A 61 -10.58 3.34 -19.90
C ASN A 61 -9.61 3.04 -18.74
N LEU A 62 -9.72 3.78 -17.63
CA LEU A 62 -8.82 3.66 -16.49
C LEU A 62 -8.79 2.24 -15.92
N SER A 63 -9.98 1.65 -15.69
CA SER A 63 -10.05 0.30 -15.12
C SER A 63 -9.36 -0.73 -16.00
N ALA A 64 -9.68 -0.77 -17.30
CA ALA A 64 -9.14 -1.77 -18.20
C ALA A 64 -7.61 -1.67 -18.27
N ALA A 65 -7.09 -0.45 -18.44
CA ALA A 65 -5.66 -0.19 -18.52
C ALA A 65 -4.93 -0.57 -17.22
N LEU A 66 -5.42 -0.13 -16.06
CA LEU A 66 -4.77 -0.45 -14.79
C LEU A 66 -4.87 -1.95 -14.45
N THR A 67 -5.97 -2.62 -14.79
CA THR A 67 -6.07 -4.07 -14.56
C THR A 67 -5.11 -4.87 -15.43
N ALA A 68 -4.81 -4.40 -16.64
CA ALA A 68 -3.77 -5.00 -17.47
C ALA A 68 -2.37 -4.81 -16.87
N SER A 69 -2.16 -3.73 -16.10
CA SER A 69 -0.89 -3.41 -15.41
C SER A 69 -0.87 -3.85 -13.94
N GLY A 70 -1.61 -4.91 -13.59
CA GLY A 70 -1.49 -5.59 -12.29
C GLY A 70 -2.38 -5.04 -11.17
N TRP A 71 -3.29 -4.11 -11.46
CA TRP A 71 -4.32 -3.70 -10.50
C TRP A 71 -5.50 -4.67 -10.51
N ARG A 72 -6.21 -4.79 -9.39
CA ARG A 72 -7.43 -5.58 -9.31
C ARG A 72 -8.64 -4.68 -9.15
N ARG A 73 -9.66 -4.93 -9.97
CA ARG A 73 -10.98 -4.33 -9.81
C ARG A 73 -11.79 -5.12 -8.78
N LEU A 74 -12.10 -4.51 -7.65
CA LEU A 74 -12.86 -5.10 -6.55
C LEU A 74 -14.26 -4.47 -6.45
N PRO A 75 -15.26 -5.23 -5.99
CA PRO A 75 -16.57 -4.66 -5.68
C PRO A 75 -16.45 -3.63 -4.54
N VAL A 76 -17.38 -2.68 -4.51
CA VAL A 76 -17.46 -1.66 -3.46
C VAL A 76 -18.05 -2.30 -2.21
N ASP A 77 -17.21 -2.48 -1.20
CA ASP A 77 -17.58 -3.11 0.09
C ASP A 77 -17.73 -2.09 1.23
N GLY A 78 -17.67 -0.79 0.92
CA GLY A 78 -17.68 0.29 1.91
C GLY A 78 -16.39 0.43 2.73
N ASN A 79 -15.36 -0.37 2.46
CA ASN A 79 -14.12 -0.44 3.23
C ASN A 79 -12.88 -0.19 2.34
N PRO A 80 -12.72 1.04 1.79
CA PRO A 80 -11.55 1.38 0.99
C PRO A 80 -10.26 1.33 1.84
N ARG A 81 -9.15 0.98 1.19
CA ARG A 81 -7.81 0.88 1.78
C ARG A 81 -6.89 1.94 1.21
N PRO A 82 -5.91 2.43 1.99
CA PRO A 82 -4.97 3.45 1.51
C PRO A 82 -4.34 3.03 0.18
N GLY A 83 -4.40 3.92 -0.82
CA GLY A 83 -3.92 3.67 -2.18
C GLY A 83 -4.95 3.09 -3.14
N ASP A 84 -6.16 2.75 -2.68
CA ASP A 84 -7.25 2.38 -3.58
C ASP A 84 -7.66 3.55 -4.46
N ILE A 85 -7.91 3.23 -5.73
CA ILE A 85 -8.55 4.14 -6.67
C ILE A 85 -10.05 3.86 -6.59
N LEU A 86 -10.80 4.84 -6.10
CA LEU A 86 -12.25 4.83 -6.03
C LEU A 86 -12.79 5.25 -7.39
N LEU A 87 -13.44 4.34 -8.11
CA LEU A 87 -13.78 4.56 -9.51
C LEU A 87 -15.29 4.45 -9.73
N ASN A 88 -15.88 5.49 -10.31
CA ASN A 88 -17.09 5.40 -11.11
C ASN A 88 -16.68 5.49 -12.57
N ASP A 89 -16.97 4.48 -13.39
CA ASP A 89 -16.39 4.35 -14.74
C ASP A 89 -16.78 5.48 -15.70
N VAL A 90 -17.81 6.26 -15.36
CA VAL A 90 -18.35 7.31 -16.22
C VAL A 90 -18.03 8.70 -15.68
N HIS A 91 -18.16 8.92 -14.38
CA HIS A 91 -18.29 10.27 -13.85
C HIS A 91 -17.11 10.75 -13.02
N HIS A 92 -16.44 9.87 -12.27
CA HIS A 92 -15.49 10.34 -11.27
C HIS A 92 -14.47 9.30 -10.83
N VAL A 93 -13.29 9.78 -10.46
CA VAL A 93 -12.25 8.98 -9.85
C VAL A 93 -11.51 9.76 -8.76
N ALA A 94 -11.17 9.07 -7.67
CA ALA A 94 -10.43 9.61 -6.54
C ALA A 94 -9.45 8.57 -5.98
N VAL A 95 -8.50 8.98 -5.15
CA VAL A 95 -7.60 8.07 -4.43
C VAL A 95 -7.88 8.15 -2.95
N TYR A 96 -8.10 6.99 -2.31
CA TYR A 96 -8.25 6.92 -0.87
C TYR A 96 -6.89 6.99 -0.18
N LEU A 97 -6.72 7.93 0.75
CA LEU A 97 -5.44 8.20 1.41
C LEU A 97 -5.24 7.42 2.71
N GLY A 98 -6.29 6.73 3.19
CA GLY A 98 -6.35 6.18 4.54
C GLY A 98 -7.00 7.13 5.55
N ASN A 99 -7.24 6.62 6.77
CA ASN A 99 -7.81 7.36 7.89
C ASN A 99 -9.11 8.11 7.55
N GLY A 100 -9.95 7.53 6.69
CA GLY A 100 -11.22 8.13 6.28
C GLY A 100 -11.06 9.36 5.37
N GLN A 101 -9.94 9.52 4.67
CA GLN A 101 -9.70 10.64 3.74
C GLN A 101 -9.53 10.16 2.30
N LEU A 102 -9.96 10.99 1.34
CA LEU A 102 -9.67 10.85 -0.08
C LEU A 102 -9.08 12.14 -0.67
N ALA A 103 -8.36 12.01 -1.77
CA ALA A 103 -7.86 13.11 -2.60
C ALA A 103 -8.46 13.02 -4.01
N GLN A 104 -8.77 14.18 -4.61
CA GLN A 104 -9.47 14.25 -5.89
C GLN A 104 -9.33 15.62 -6.57
N ALA A 105 -9.60 15.65 -7.88
CA ALA A 105 -10.02 16.85 -8.61
C ALA A 105 -11.54 16.73 -8.84
N SER A 106 -12.33 17.71 -8.40
CA SER A 106 -13.78 17.55 -8.23
C SER A 106 -14.63 18.32 -9.23
N ILE A 107 -14.48 19.65 -9.32
CA ILE A 107 -15.27 20.53 -10.18
C ILE A 107 -14.57 21.88 -10.27
N SER A 108 -14.83 22.65 -11.33
CA SER A 108 -14.26 23.98 -11.49
C SER A 108 -14.90 25.02 -10.56
N GLU A 109 -14.27 26.19 -10.45
CA GLU A 109 -14.73 27.36 -9.72
C GLU A 109 -16.12 27.85 -10.14
N ASN A 110 -16.49 27.57 -11.39
CA ASN A 110 -17.81 27.90 -11.96
C ASN A 110 -18.86 26.81 -11.71
N GLY A 111 -18.50 25.72 -11.04
CA GLY A 111 -19.38 24.56 -10.89
C GLY A 111 -19.60 23.82 -12.21
N THR A 112 -18.62 23.85 -13.13
CA THR A 112 -18.71 23.18 -14.43
C THR A 112 -17.51 22.26 -14.68
N ILE A 113 -17.40 21.72 -15.89
CA ILE A 113 -16.30 20.85 -16.30
C ILE A 113 -15.06 21.62 -16.77
N SER A 114 -15.15 22.95 -16.88
CA SER A 114 -14.07 23.80 -17.39
C SER A 114 -13.93 25.04 -16.53
N GLY A 115 -12.69 25.44 -16.30
CA GLY A 115 -12.31 26.44 -15.31
C GLY A 115 -11.04 27.17 -15.69
N ALA A 116 -10.58 28.02 -14.79
CA ALA A 116 -9.28 28.68 -14.91
C ALA A 116 -8.14 27.80 -14.39
N ALA A 117 -6.93 28.03 -14.90
CA ALA A 117 -5.73 27.40 -14.40
C ALA A 117 -5.40 27.88 -12.96
N GLY A 118 -4.91 26.96 -12.14
CA GLY A 118 -4.70 27.15 -10.70
C GLY A 118 -6.00 27.01 -9.90
N ASP A 119 -5.90 26.55 -8.65
CA ASP A 119 -7.08 26.39 -7.79
C ASP A 119 -7.61 27.77 -7.35
N GLN A 120 -8.79 28.15 -7.85
CA GLN A 120 -9.43 29.43 -7.56
C GLN A 120 -10.25 29.41 -6.26
N THR A 121 -10.62 28.22 -5.78
CA THR A 121 -11.59 28.07 -4.67
C THR A 121 -10.99 27.42 -3.42
N GLY A 122 -9.78 26.87 -3.52
CA GLY A 122 -9.20 25.98 -2.53
C GLY A 122 -9.93 24.62 -2.45
N ARG A 123 -10.72 24.28 -3.49
CA ARG A 123 -11.59 23.10 -3.51
C ARG A 123 -11.61 22.38 -4.86
N GLU A 124 -11.01 22.93 -5.91
CA GLU A 124 -11.04 22.31 -7.24
C GLU A 124 -10.29 20.98 -7.22
N THR A 125 -9.08 20.99 -6.66
CA THR A 125 -8.38 19.81 -6.15
C THR A 125 -8.37 19.85 -4.63
N ASN A 126 -8.67 18.74 -3.97
CA ASN A 126 -8.83 18.75 -2.52
C ASN A 126 -8.58 17.40 -1.85
N ILE A 127 -8.26 17.47 -0.57
CA ILE A 127 -8.34 16.36 0.37
C ILE A 127 -9.55 16.60 1.27
N ARG A 128 -10.41 15.58 1.42
CA ARG A 128 -11.55 15.65 2.34
C ARG A 128 -11.87 14.30 2.96
N ALA A 129 -12.77 14.33 3.93
CA ALA A 129 -13.37 13.11 4.46
C ALA A 129 -13.99 12.29 3.33
N TYR A 130 -13.75 10.98 3.36
CA TYR A 130 -14.38 10.01 2.48
C TYR A 130 -15.89 10.17 2.56
N TYR A 131 -16.51 10.13 1.38
CA TYR A 131 -17.95 10.16 1.25
C TYR A 131 -18.39 8.99 0.36
N SER A 132 -19.58 8.48 0.64
CA SER A 132 -20.22 7.53 -0.26
C SER A 132 -20.62 8.25 -1.54
N TYR A 133 -20.23 7.67 -2.66
CA TYR A 133 -20.59 8.05 -4.03
C TYR A 133 -20.98 6.75 -4.73
N PRO A 134 -21.75 6.75 -5.84
CA PRO A 134 -22.02 5.55 -6.64
C PRO A 134 -20.75 5.02 -7.33
N TRP A 135 -19.74 4.64 -6.55
CA TRP A 135 -18.54 3.97 -7.01
C TRP A 135 -18.94 2.63 -7.65
N ASN A 136 -18.36 2.33 -8.81
CA ASN A 136 -18.53 1.03 -9.46
C ASN A 136 -17.53 0.01 -8.94
N ALA A 137 -16.33 0.46 -8.56
CA ALA A 137 -15.27 -0.42 -8.05
C ALA A 137 -14.22 0.32 -7.23
N TYR A 138 -13.43 -0.46 -6.49
CA TYR A 138 -12.11 -0.06 -6.00
C TYR A 138 -11.05 -0.75 -6.86
N LEU A 139 -10.17 0.02 -7.51
CA LEU A 139 -8.97 -0.57 -8.12
C LEU A 139 -7.88 -0.60 -7.06
N ARG A 140 -7.47 -1.80 -6.70
CA ARG A 140 -6.51 -2.06 -5.62
C ARG A 140 -5.26 -2.73 -6.18
N TYR A 141 -4.12 -2.08 -6.01
CA TYR A 141 -2.83 -2.66 -6.36
C TYR A 141 -2.39 -3.66 -5.29
N GLY A 142 -1.86 -4.80 -5.69
CA GLY A 142 -1.45 -5.86 -4.77
C GLY A 142 -2.61 -6.59 -4.08
N ALA A 143 -3.87 -6.29 -4.43
CA ALA A 143 -4.98 -7.19 -4.15
C ALA A 143 -4.94 -8.35 -5.14
N ASP A 144 -4.48 -9.50 -4.64
CA ASP A 144 -4.46 -10.78 -5.34
C ASP A 144 -3.73 -10.77 -6.70
N GLN A 145 -2.40 -10.73 -6.64
CA GLN A 145 -1.63 -11.75 -7.38
C GLN A 145 -1.81 -13.06 -6.61
N SER A 146 -2.94 -13.72 -6.84
CA SER A 146 -3.46 -14.87 -6.09
C SER A 146 -3.95 -14.52 -4.69
N SER A 147 -5.25 -14.74 -4.46
CA SER A 147 -5.67 -15.28 -3.18
C SER A 147 -4.76 -16.49 -2.90
N VAL A 148 -3.93 -16.47 -1.87
CA VAL A 148 -3.42 -17.72 -1.30
C VAL A 148 -4.63 -18.34 -0.59
N SER A 149 -5.56 -18.86 -1.38
CA SER A 149 -6.84 -19.46 -0.99
C SER A 149 -6.66 -20.82 -0.32
N GLY A 150 -5.41 -21.27 -0.16
CA GLY A 150 -5.04 -22.38 0.69
C GLY A 150 -4.67 -21.93 2.11
N ALA A 151 -4.96 -22.80 3.07
CA ALA A 151 -4.20 -22.79 4.32
C ALA A 151 -2.72 -23.01 3.98
N LEU A 152 -1.84 -22.18 4.55
CA LEU A 152 -0.40 -22.41 4.54
C LEU A 152 -0.12 -23.75 5.22
N ALA A 153 0.82 -24.52 4.68
CA ALA A 153 1.45 -25.58 5.44
C ALA A 153 2.14 -24.96 6.67
N VAL A 154 1.96 -25.56 7.85
CA VAL A 154 2.61 -25.11 9.09
C VAL A 154 3.94 -25.85 9.24
N ASP A 155 4.85 -25.62 8.29
CA ASP A 155 6.13 -26.33 8.16
C ASP A 155 7.31 -25.60 8.82
N GLY A 156 7.16 -24.30 9.07
CA GLY A 156 8.24 -23.43 9.57
C GLY A 156 9.13 -22.87 8.46
N SER A 157 8.71 -22.96 7.20
CA SER A 157 9.36 -22.34 6.05
C SER A 157 8.65 -21.05 5.64
N CYS A 158 9.36 -19.93 5.68
CA CYS A 158 8.87 -18.64 5.23
C CYS A 158 9.27 -18.43 3.77
N GLY A 159 8.66 -19.24 2.89
CA GLY A 159 8.76 -19.12 1.44
C GLY A 159 7.70 -18.18 0.84
N PRO A 160 7.56 -18.13 -0.49
CA PRO A 160 6.77 -17.12 -1.18
C PRO A 160 5.32 -17.04 -0.72
N LEU A 161 4.67 -18.19 -0.51
CA LEU A 161 3.27 -18.24 -0.05
C LEU A 161 3.10 -17.70 1.37
N THR A 162 4.05 -17.99 2.27
CA THR A 162 4.02 -17.47 3.65
C THR A 162 4.18 -15.95 3.62
N VAL A 163 5.12 -15.41 2.84
CA VAL A 163 5.33 -13.95 2.73
C VAL A 163 4.13 -13.28 2.06
N ALA A 164 3.60 -13.85 0.98
CA ALA A 164 2.41 -13.33 0.31
C ALA A 164 1.20 -13.24 1.25
N LYS A 165 0.93 -14.32 2.01
CA LYS A 165 -0.15 -14.34 3.01
C LYS A 165 0.12 -13.33 4.13
N TRP A 166 1.37 -13.19 4.57
CA TRP A 166 1.75 -12.20 5.57
C TRP A 166 1.48 -10.78 5.09
N GLN A 167 1.86 -10.45 3.86
CA GLN A 167 1.58 -9.17 3.20
C GLN A 167 0.08 -8.90 3.09
N ALA A 168 -0.69 -9.91 2.67
CA ALA A 168 -2.15 -9.80 2.57
C ALA A 168 -2.80 -9.49 3.93
N VAL A 169 -2.43 -10.22 4.99
CA VAL A 169 -2.95 -10.01 6.35
C VAL A 169 -2.52 -8.64 6.91
N MET A 170 -1.30 -8.20 6.61
CA MET A 170 -0.79 -6.90 7.05
C MET A 170 -1.26 -5.72 6.20
N GLY A 171 -1.97 -5.97 5.10
CA GLY A 171 -2.48 -4.94 4.19
C GLY A 171 -1.39 -4.22 3.40
N THR A 172 -0.30 -4.90 3.06
CA THR A 172 0.79 -4.37 2.22
C THR A 172 0.75 -5.00 0.82
N PRO A 173 1.48 -4.44 -0.18
CA PRO A 173 1.58 -5.08 -1.49
C PRO A 173 2.02 -6.54 -1.37
N VAL A 174 1.33 -7.43 -2.11
CA VAL A 174 1.62 -8.87 -2.16
C VAL A 174 2.57 -9.13 -3.32
N ASP A 175 3.86 -9.15 -3.03
CA ASP A 175 4.94 -9.44 -3.99
C ASP A 175 5.80 -10.66 -3.57
N SER A 176 5.48 -11.28 -2.44
CA SER A 176 6.22 -12.39 -1.83
C SER A 176 7.65 -12.04 -1.39
N VAL A 177 7.99 -10.75 -1.28
CA VAL A 177 9.34 -10.28 -0.98
C VAL A 177 9.38 -9.40 0.28
N VAL A 178 10.24 -9.78 1.23
CA VAL A 178 10.66 -8.96 2.36
C VAL A 178 11.82 -8.07 1.90
N SER A 179 11.51 -6.92 1.31
CA SER A 179 12.48 -6.06 0.63
C SER A 179 13.40 -5.23 1.54
N GLY A 180 14.52 -4.76 0.98
CA GLY A 180 15.36 -3.72 1.59
C GLY A 180 16.04 -4.09 2.89
N GLN A 181 16.28 -5.38 3.11
CA GLN A 181 16.84 -5.89 4.36
C GLN A 181 18.35 -5.65 4.47
N LEU A 182 18.85 -5.75 5.70
CA LEU A 182 20.28 -5.96 5.95
C LEU A 182 20.59 -7.46 5.89
N ILE A 183 21.83 -7.79 5.52
CA ILE A 183 22.36 -9.15 5.59
C ILE A 183 22.59 -9.48 7.08
N PRO A 184 22.02 -10.58 7.61
CA PRO A 184 22.29 -11.01 8.98
C PRO A 184 23.76 -11.39 9.16
N ASP A 185 24.35 -11.03 10.30
CA ASP A 185 25.73 -11.37 10.63
C ASP A 185 25.90 -12.82 11.13
N GLY A 186 24.79 -13.54 11.31
CA GLY A 186 24.75 -14.92 11.81
C GLY A 186 25.12 -15.10 13.28
N THR A 187 25.54 -14.03 13.96
CA THR A 187 26.04 -14.04 15.34
C THR A 187 25.11 -13.29 16.28
N THR A 188 24.69 -12.07 15.89
CA THR A 188 23.73 -11.25 16.62
C THR A 188 22.30 -11.70 16.33
N TYR A 189 22.01 -12.04 15.08
CA TYR A 189 20.70 -12.51 14.64
C TYR A 189 20.80 -13.32 13.34
N ALA A 190 19.79 -14.15 13.10
CA ALA A 190 19.72 -14.98 11.90
C ALA A 190 18.28 -15.12 11.41
N ARG A 191 18.11 -15.43 10.12
CA ARG A 191 16.80 -15.69 9.52
C ARG A 191 16.78 -17.02 8.74
N PRO A 192 17.14 -18.14 9.37
CA PRO A 192 17.31 -19.42 8.66
C PRO A 192 16.00 -19.97 8.06
N ALA A 193 14.84 -19.47 8.50
CA ALA A 193 13.55 -19.87 7.96
C ALA A 193 13.02 -18.95 6.85
N LEU A 194 13.70 -17.85 6.52
CA LEU A 194 13.32 -16.98 5.40
C LEU A 194 13.99 -17.47 4.13
N ALA A 195 13.20 -17.83 3.11
CA ALA A 195 13.75 -18.32 1.85
C ALA A 195 14.49 -17.20 1.11
N ASP A 196 15.60 -17.54 0.44
CA ASP A 196 16.49 -16.57 -0.21
C ASP A 196 15.78 -15.81 -1.35
N GLU A 197 14.87 -16.47 -2.05
CA GLU A 197 14.04 -15.85 -3.10
C GLU A 197 13.02 -14.84 -2.56
N CYS A 198 12.78 -14.83 -1.25
CA CYS A 198 11.79 -13.96 -0.60
C CYS A 198 12.43 -12.73 0.06
N VAL A 199 13.70 -12.44 -0.20
CA VAL A 199 14.40 -11.31 0.44
C VAL A 199 15.22 -10.53 -0.57
N THR A 200 15.19 -9.21 -0.47
CA THR A 200 16.15 -8.34 -1.16
C THR A 200 16.89 -7.49 -0.15
N TYR A 201 18.12 -7.11 -0.52
CA TYR A 201 19.03 -6.39 0.35
C TYR A 201 19.21 -4.94 -0.10
N GLY A 202 19.58 -4.07 0.85
CA GLY A 202 19.85 -2.65 0.57
C GLY A 202 19.65 -1.70 1.75
N GLY A 203 19.13 -2.19 2.88
CA GLY A 203 19.02 -1.42 4.12
C GLY A 203 17.93 -0.33 4.15
N TYR A 204 17.11 -0.19 3.11
CA TYR A 204 16.04 0.80 3.02
C TYR A 204 14.72 0.37 3.67
N GLY A 205 14.60 -0.89 4.10
CA GLY A 205 13.44 -1.42 4.83
C GLY A 205 12.24 -1.83 3.96
N SER A 206 11.46 -2.78 4.47
CA SER A 206 10.26 -3.32 3.82
C SER A 206 8.98 -2.67 4.36
N GLN A 207 8.01 -2.40 3.47
CA GLN A 207 6.65 -1.98 3.88
C GLN A 207 5.95 -3.02 4.75
N LEU A 208 6.10 -4.31 4.42
CA LEU A 208 5.59 -5.41 5.26
C LEU A 208 6.12 -5.29 6.68
N VAL A 209 7.43 -5.10 6.82
CA VAL A 209 8.07 -5.06 8.12
C VAL A 209 7.73 -3.79 8.89
N VAL A 210 7.58 -2.63 8.23
CA VAL A 210 7.05 -1.42 8.88
C VAL A 210 5.64 -1.67 9.44
N ALA A 211 4.77 -2.32 8.67
CA ALA A 211 3.42 -2.66 9.13
C ALA A 211 3.47 -3.60 10.35
N VAL A 212 4.35 -4.60 10.32
CA VAL A 212 4.60 -5.52 11.43
C VAL A 212 5.07 -4.75 12.66
N GLN A 213 6.10 -3.92 12.53
CA GLN A 213 6.65 -3.12 13.63
C GLN A 213 5.60 -2.20 14.25
N ARG A 214 4.71 -1.59 13.45
CA ARG A 214 3.57 -0.80 13.97
C ARG A 214 2.63 -1.65 14.82
N ARG A 215 2.30 -2.86 14.38
CA ARG A 215 1.44 -3.78 15.15
C ARG A 215 2.12 -4.19 16.45
N LEU A 216 3.39 -4.60 16.40
CA LEU A 216 4.15 -5.01 17.58
C LEU A 216 4.28 -3.86 18.58
N LYS A 217 4.47 -2.62 18.08
CA LYS A 217 4.52 -1.42 18.92
C LYS A 217 3.17 -1.13 19.57
N GLY A 218 2.07 -1.25 18.83
CA GLY A 218 0.71 -1.13 19.37
C GLY A 218 0.37 -2.20 20.41
N ALA A 219 0.94 -3.39 20.29
CA ALA A 219 0.83 -4.47 21.27
C ALA A 219 1.78 -4.32 22.48
N GLY A 220 2.62 -3.27 22.51
CA GLY A 220 3.54 -3.00 23.62
C GLY A 220 4.76 -3.92 23.70
N VAL A 221 5.03 -4.74 22.68
CA VAL A 221 6.13 -5.73 22.69
C VAL A 221 7.35 -5.32 21.85
N TYR A 222 7.31 -4.13 21.23
CA TYR A 222 8.37 -3.61 20.37
C TYR A 222 8.79 -2.18 20.73
N THR A 223 10.10 -2.01 20.96
CA THR A 223 10.73 -0.74 21.37
C THR A 223 11.68 -0.17 20.32
N GLY A 224 11.76 -0.78 19.14
CA GLY A 224 12.61 -0.31 18.05
C GLY A 224 11.97 0.80 17.19
N SER A 225 12.71 1.20 16.17
CA SER A 225 12.29 2.17 15.16
C SER A 225 11.39 1.53 14.10
N LEU A 226 10.50 2.30 13.48
CA LEU A 226 9.69 1.81 12.35
C LEU A 226 10.49 1.86 11.04
N ASP A 227 11.62 1.16 11.02
CA ASP A 227 12.64 1.20 9.96
C ASP A 227 12.43 0.16 8.85
N GLY A 228 11.46 -0.74 8.98
CA GLY A 228 11.21 -1.80 8.00
C GLY A 228 12.27 -2.90 7.97
N LEU A 229 13.15 -2.98 8.97
CA LEU A 229 14.17 -4.01 9.07
C LEU A 229 13.68 -5.17 9.95
N LEU A 230 13.71 -6.38 9.39
CA LEU A 230 13.48 -7.63 10.11
C LEU A 230 14.78 -8.01 10.85
N GLY A 231 15.21 -7.09 11.72
CA GLY A 231 16.40 -7.21 12.55
C GLY A 231 16.09 -7.73 13.96
N PRO A 232 17.11 -7.76 14.85
CA PRO A 232 17.02 -8.40 16.16
C PRO A 232 15.81 -7.98 17.00
N LYS A 233 15.54 -6.67 17.10
CA LYS A 233 14.40 -6.14 17.88
C LYS A 233 13.05 -6.51 17.28
N THR A 234 12.96 -6.58 15.95
CA THR A 234 11.70 -6.96 15.26
C THR A 234 11.42 -8.44 15.47
N ILE A 235 12.45 -9.29 15.35
CA ILE A 235 12.37 -10.74 15.60
C ILE A 235 12.00 -11.01 17.07
N ASP A 236 12.62 -10.30 18.01
CA ASP A 236 12.31 -10.36 19.44
C ASP A 236 10.84 -9.99 19.72
N GLY A 237 10.34 -8.90 19.12
CA GLY A 237 8.94 -8.53 19.20
C GLY A 237 7.99 -9.59 18.61
N LEU A 238 8.36 -10.23 17.50
CA LEU A 238 7.59 -11.32 16.91
C LEU A 238 7.48 -12.54 17.83
N HIS A 239 8.58 -12.94 18.47
CA HIS A 239 8.57 -14.05 19.44
C HIS A 239 7.58 -13.78 20.58
N ARG A 240 7.57 -12.56 21.11
CA ARG A 240 6.62 -12.15 22.17
C ARG A 240 5.18 -12.10 21.67
N HIS A 241 4.94 -11.46 20.52
CA HIS A 241 3.60 -11.27 19.96
C HIS A 241 2.92 -12.58 19.57
N LEU A 242 3.69 -13.53 19.06
CA LEU A 242 3.21 -14.85 18.68
C LEU A 242 3.21 -15.85 19.84
N GLY A 243 3.63 -15.44 21.04
CA GLY A 243 3.57 -16.25 22.26
C GLY A 243 4.55 -17.43 22.29
N VAL A 244 5.64 -17.35 21.54
CA VAL A 244 6.67 -18.41 21.46
C VAL A 244 7.97 -18.05 22.20
N ALA A 245 8.04 -16.86 22.80
CA ALA A 245 9.17 -16.44 23.62
C ALA A 245 9.27 -17.29 24.90
N THR A 246 10.38 -18.02 25.05
CA THR A 246 10.71 -18.76 26.29
C THR A 246 12.09 -18.31 26.82
N GLU A 247 12.30 -18.35 28.14
CA GLU A 247 13.56 -17.90 28.74
C GLU A 247 14.80 -18.63 28.19
N ALA A 248 14.68 -19.92 27.89
CA ALA A 248 15.78 -20.73 27.32
C ALA A 248 16.20 -20.30 25.91
N MET A 249 15.37 -19.51 25.21
CA MET A 249 15.65 -19.03 23.85
C MET A 249 16.27 -17.63 23.81
N ARG A 250 16.60 -17.02 24.95
CA ARG A 250 17.22 -15.68 24.96
C ARG A 250 18.67 -15.73 24.41
N PRO A 251 19.08 -14.72 23.61
CA PRO A 251 18.27 -13.63 23.08
C PRO A 251 17.36 -14.12 21.93
N TRP A 252 16.12 -13.62 21.87
CA TRP A 252 15.11 -14.03 20.88
C TRP A 252 15.35 -13.41 19.49
N THR A 253 16.52 -13.67 18.90
CA THR A 253 16.99 -13.00 17.68
C THR A 253 17.03 -13.92 16.46
N SER A 254 16.56 -15.16 16.57
CA SER A 254 16.46 -16.08 15.43
C SER A 254 15.05 -16.08 14.83
N PHE A 255 14.93 -15.69 13.56
CA PHE A 255 13.74 -15.91 12.74
C PHE A 255 13.79 -17.34 12.17
N GLY A 256 13.59 -18.31 13.05
CA GLY A 256 13.71 -19.74 12.78
C GLY A 256 12.37 -20.47 12.63
N PRO A 257 12.40 -21.79 12.36
CA PRO A 257 11.21 -22.56 12.01
C PRO A 257 10.10 -22.54 13.06
N GLY A 258 10.45 -22.54 14.36
CA GLY A 258 9.46 -22.47 15.43
C GLY A 258 8.64 -21.17 15.41
N LEU A 259 9.31 -20.03 15.19
CA LEU A 259 8.65 -18.73 15.04
C LEU A 259 7.76 -18.71 13.80
N VAL A 260 8.26 -19.24 12.68
CA VAL A 260 7.51 -19.26 11.42
C VAL A 260 6.28 -20.15 11.49
N ARG A 261 6.31 -21.29 12.19
CA ARG A 261 5.09 -22.11 12.41
C ARG A 261 4.01 -21.35 13.16
N ALA A 262 4.39 -20.60 14.19
CA ALA A 262 3.46 -19.77 14.93
C ALA A 262 2.87 -18.65 14.05
N LEU A 263 3.72 -18.04 13.21
CA LEU A 263 3.28 -17.07 12.21
C LEU A 263 2.29 -17.69 11.23
N GLN A 264 2.64 -18.80 10.58
CA GLN A 264 1.78 -19.51 9.61
C GLN A 264 0.43 -19.89 10.24
N THR A 265 0.43 -20.38 11.48
CA THR A 265 -0.79 -20.70 12.23
C THR A 265 -1.69 -19.47 12.37
N ARG A 266 -1.11 -18.32 12.72
CA ARG A 266 -1.86 -17.07 12.88
C ARG A 266 -2.36 -16.52 11.52
N LEU A 267 -1.52 -16.58 10.49
CA LEU A 267 -1.89 -16.14 9.14
C LEU A 267 -3.00 -17.00 8.53
N ASN A 268 -3.09 -18.29 8.87
CA ASN A 268 -4.17 -19.17 8.44
C ASN A 268 -5.54 -18.79 9.01
N THR A 269 -5.58 -18.04 10.11
CA THR A 269 -6.83 -17.45 10.63
C THR A 269 -7.09 -16.04 10.11
N ASN A 270 -6.30 -15.58 9.13
CA ASN A 270 -6.32 -14.22 8.59
C ASN A 270 -6.09 -13.13 9.65
N THR A 271 -5.28 -13.45 10.67
CA THR A 271 -4.94 -12.52 11.74
C THR A 271 -3.44 -12.35 11.87
N PHE A 272 -3.04 -11.25 12.54
CA PHE A 272 -1.69 -11.01 13.03
C PHE A 272 -1.75 -10.39 14.42
#